data_AF-A0A5E4IID3-F1
#
_entry.id   AF-A0A5E4IID3-F1
#
_cell.length_a   1.000
_cell.length_b   1.000
_cell.length_c   1.000
_cell.angle_alpha   90.00
_cell.angle_beta   90.00
_cell.angle_gamma   90.00
#
_symmetry.space_group_name_H-M   'P 1'
#
loop_
_entity.id
_entity.type
_entity.pdbx_description
1 polymer ?
#
loop_
_entity_poly.entity_id
_entity_poly.type
_entity_poly.pdbx_seq_one_letter_code
_entity_poly.pdbx_strand_id
1 'polypeptide(L)' 'MTKEEYKQHNCPMCGFMVRAKTDEEILEHAKYHMAHSHGVIEVSPQMAKKIIEGIRLVTVYVP' A
#
# COMPACT_ATOMS: atom_id res chain seq x y z
N MET A 1 18.58 3.57 16.66
CA MET A 1 17.66 3.99 15.59
C MET A 1 18.32 3.92 14.23
N THR A 2 17.94 2.91 13.45
CA THR A 2 18.44 2.70 12.08
C THR A 2 17.50 3.38 11.10
N LYS A 3 18.04 4.04 10.07
CA LYS A 3 17.24 4.58 8.97
C LYS A 3 16.98 3.48 7.95
N GLU A 4 15.73 3.23 7.68
CA GLU A 4 15.31 2.28 6.65
C GLU A 4 14.37 2.94 5.64
N GLU A 5 14.49 2.54 4.39
CA GLU A 5 13.57 2.96 3.34
C GLU A 5 12.46 1.92 3.16
N TYR A 6 11.24 2.42 3.02
CA TYR A 6 10.04 1.63 2.76
C TYR A 6 9.26 2.27 1.63
N LYS A 7 8.49 1.44 0.95
CA LYS A 7 7.42 1.86 0.06
C LYS A 7 6.17 2.06 0.90
N GLN A 8 5.40 3.10 0.61
CA GLN A 8 4.16 3.42 1.31
C GLN A 8 3.03 3.66 0.31
N HIS A 9 1.88 3.05 0.58
CA HIS A 9 0.61 3.38 -0.05
C HIS A 9 -0.39 3.86 0.99
N ASN A 10 -1.21 4.83 0.60
CA ASN A 10 -2.31 5.35 1.41
C ASN A 10 -3.61 5.11 0.63
N CYS A 11 -4.58 4.48 1.27
CA CYS A 11 -5.89 4.28 0.65
C CYS A 11 -6.56 5.64 0.43
N PRO A 12 -7.10 5.92 -0.78
CA PRO A 12 -7.74 7.22 -1.04
C PRO A 12 -9.13 7.34 -0.43
N MET A 13 -9.74 6.23 0.02
CA MET A 13 -11.12 6.21 0.54
C MET A 13 -11.19 6.25 2.07
N CYS A 14 -10.07 5.99 2.76
CA CYS A 14 -10.03 5.98 4.22
C CYS A 14 -8.62 6.29 4.75
N GLY A 15 -8.41 6.19 6.07
CA GLY A 15 -7.11 6.45 6.70
C GLY A 15 -6.11 5.28 6.64
N PHE A 16 -6.38 4.21 5.90
CA PHE A 16 -5.49 3.06 5.84
C PHE A 16 -4.16 3.42 5.15
N MET A 17 -3.07 3.06 5.81
CA MET A 17 -1.71 3.20 5.32
C MET A 17 -1.00 1.85 5.46
N VAL A 18 -0.27 1.46 4.42
CA VAL A 18 0.61 0.29 4.46
C VAL A 18 2.01 0.68 4.03
N ARG A 19 3.01 0.10 4.71
CA ARG A 19 4.43 0.19 4.37
C ARG A 19 5.01 -1.20 4.17
N ALA A 20 5.77 -1.39 3.10
CA ALA A 20 6.44 -2.65 2.78
C ALA A 20 7.72 -2.40 1.99
N LYS A 21 8.51 -3.44 1.70
CA LYS A 21 9.79 -3.29 0.97
C LYS A 21 9.58 -3.36 -0.55
N THR A 22 8.57 -4.08 -1.02
CA THR A 22 8.28 -4.24 -2.45
C THR A 22 6.91 -3.67 -2.85
N ASP A 23 6.71 -3.42 -4.15
CA ASP A 23 5.40 -2.98 -4.67
C ASP A 23 4.37 -4.11 -4.60
N GLU A 24 4.83 -5.36 -4.71
CA GLU A 24 3.99 -6.56 -4.64
C GLU A 24 3.37 -6.71 -3.25
N GLU A 25 4.17 -6.57 -2.19
CA GLU A 25 3.68 -6.60 -0.81
C GLU A 25 2.65 -5.49 -0.56
N ILE A 26 2.92 -4.27 -1.04
CA ILE A 26 1.97 -3.16 -0.96
C ILE A 26 0.65 -3.52 -1.66
N LEU A 27 0.73 -4.08 -2.86
CA LEU A 27 -0.44 -4.43 -3.65
C LEU A 27 -1.26 -5.54 -2.98
N GLU A 28 -0.62 -6.56 -2.40
CA GLU A 28 -1.32 -7.62 -1.66
C GLU A 28 -2.06 -7.06 -0.45
N HIS A 29 -1.40 -6.23 0.37
CA HIS A 29 -2.05 -5.59 1.51
C HIS A 29 -3.16 -4.62 1.09
N ALA A 30 -2.97 -3.85 0.02
CA ALA A 30 -3.99 -2.96 -0.50
C ALA A 30 -5.22 -3.74 -1.01
N LYS A 31 -5.02 -4.84 -1.75
CA LYS A 31 -6.10 -5.74 -2.18
C LYS A 31 -6.87 -6.31 -1.00
N TYR A 32 -6.15 -6.84 0.00
CA TYR A 32 -6.76 -7.35 1.23
C TYR A 32 -7.60 -6.28 1.93
N HIS A 33 -7.04 -5.09 2.11
CA HIS A 33 -7.74 -3.96 2.72
C HIS A 33 -9.01 -3.58 1.93
N MET A 34 -8.92 -3.46 0.61
CA MET A 34 -10.05 -3.10 -0.25
C MET A 34 -11.19 -4.13 -0.19
N ALA A 35 -10.87 -5.43 -0.16
CA ALA A 35 -11.86 -6.48 -0.01
C ALA A 35 -12.57 -6.42 1.35
N HIS A 36 -11.83 -6.25 2.45
CA HIS A 36 -12.38 -6.34 3.80
C HIS A 36 -13.01 -5.03 4.30
N SER A 37 -12.49 -3.88 3.87
CA SER A 37 -12.91 -2.56 4.38
C SER A 37 -13.85 -1.82 3.44
N HIS A 38 -13.82 -2.14 2.14
CA HIS A 38 -14.61 -1.45 1.11
C HIS A 38 -15.50 -2.40 0.30
N GLY A 39 -15.48 -3.71 0.58
CA GLY A 39 -16.27 -4.70 -0.14
C GLY A 39 -15.85 -4.86 -1.61
N VAL A 40 -14.66 -4.39 -1.98
CA VAL A 40 -14.15 -4.51 -3.36
C VAL A 40 -13.54 -5.89 -3.53
N ILE A 41 -14.34 -6.81 -4.07
CA ILE A 41 -14.00 -8.23 -4.17
C ILE A 41 -12.95 -8.49 -5.27
N GLU A 42 -12.93 -7.64 -6.31
CA GLU A 42 -11.99 -7.76 -7.43
C GLU A 42 -11.27 -6.44 -7.71
N VAL A 43 -9.95 -6.45 -7.60
CA VAL A 43 -9.10 -5.30 -7.96
C VAL A 43 -8.69 -5.46 -9.42
N SER A 44 -9.31 -4.68 -10.31
CA SER A 44 -8.99 -4.70 -11.74
C SER A 44 -7.52 -4.33 -12.00
N PRO A 45 -6.94 -4.73 -13.15
CA PRO A 45 -5.56 -4.36 -13.51
C PRO A 45 -5.32 -2.85 -13.53
N GLN A 46 -6.33 -2.06 -13.92
CA GLN A 46 -6.25 -0.60 -13.91
C GLN A 46 -6.19 -0.04 -12.49
N MET A 47 -6.92 -0.63 -11.55
CA MET A 47 -6.86 -0.24 -10.14
C MET A 47 -5.53 -0.63 -9.51
N ALA A 48 -5.04 -1.84 -9.79
CA ALA A 48 -3.71 -2.27 -9.36
C ALA A 48 -2.61 -1.32 -9.86
N LYS A 49 -2.69 -0.91 -11.14
CA LYS A 49 -1.77 0.08 -11.70
C LYS A 49 -1.82 1.41 -10.95
N LYS A 50 -3.02 1.93 -10.66
CA LYS A 50 -3.19 3.18 -9.88
C LYS A 50 -2.64 3.08 -8.47
N ILE A 51 -2.78 1.91 -7.82
CA ILE A 51 -2.19 1.66 -6.49
C ILE A 51 -0.68 1.79 -6.58
N ILE A 52 -0.05 1.10 -7.54
CA ILE A 52 1.40 1.09 -7.76
C ILE A 52 1.92 2.51 -8.09
N GLU A 53 1.25 3.23 -8.98
CA GLU A 53 1.60 4.62 -9.33
C GLU A 53 1.48 5.58 -8.13
N GLY A 54 0.65 5.25 -7.14
CA GLY A 54 0.50 6.02 -5.90
C GLY A 54 1.52 5.69 -4.81
N ILE A 55 2.40 4.71 -5.01
CA ILE A 55 3.41 4.30 -4.02
C ILE A 55 4.50 5.37 -3.91
N ARG A 56 4.88 5.68 -2.66
CA ARG A 56 5.96 6.62 -2.36
C ARG A 56 7.03 5.99 -1.49
N LEU A 57 8.28 6.37 -1.70
CA LEU A 57 9.37 6.02 -0.78
C LEU A 57 9.28 6.89 0.47
N VAL A 58 9.43 6.26 1.63
CA VAL A 58 9.43 6.92 2.94
C VAL A 58 10.56 6.36 3.80
N THR A 59 11.22 7.26 4.53
CA THR A 59 12.23 6.87 5.52
C THR A 59 11.56 6.61 6.87
N VAL A 60 11.84 5.45 7.45
CA VAL A 60 11.35 5.03 8.77
C VAL A 60 12.55 4.87 9.69
N TYR A 61 12.40 5.35 10.93
CA TYR A 61 13.38 5.18 11.99
C TYR A 61 12.94 4.01 12.85
N VAL A 62 13.64 2.89 12.72
CA VAL A 62 13.38 1.71 13.56
C VAL A 62 14.29 1.77 14.81
N PRO A 63 13.79 1.38 16.00
CA PRO A 63 14.56 1.43 17.26
C PRO A 63 15.96 0.80 17.13
#